data_AF-A0A3M1D0E8-F1
#
_entry.id   AF-A0A3M1D0E8-F1
#
_cell.length_a   1.000
_cell.length_b   1.000
_cell.length_c   1.000
_cell.angle_alpha   90.00
_cell.angle_beta   90.00
_cell.angle_gamma   90.00
#
_symmetry.space_group_name_H-M   'P 1'
#
loop_
_entity.id
_entity.type
_entity.pdbx_description
1 polymer ?
#
loop_
_entity_poly.entity_id
_entity_poly.type
_entity_poly.pdbx_seq_one_letter_code
_entity_poly.pdbx_strand_id
1 'polypeptide(L)'
;MRAIIFASVALLASPVPFAARAGEQKPSCITGLCHTRTGKGQYRHEALEDKDCTDCHVVKEGSSSDCEGGFGFEPIDQPAICYECHDQFEYPHMHSAVREVGCTGCHLPHSADNELLLRSTRPEELCGECHDVTPADAKSKHRPVYEKNCLSCHLPHGSENENLLQKPMPRLCSDCHRLEEWKNPQKTPYAHYPFAAGWCTGCHNVHYAQRPKLLRGGQPELCTSCHGPLSKGPHRSVLSVDLKKENVHEAMDEQGCLTCHKPHASANPGLLVRPNGGALCFECHDEFDQPFKHSAVALGRCSRCHDPHSSSNKGLVVATGSQLCFRCHQNDLAGRHSQHKPAAGGDCTTCHDPHGSDSYFSLKGGTGSKLCLRCHGPEGESSLKISLDGNVHEIIDRLGCTACHDPHGSDYSRLLVAPVNRLCSGCHRDEAGGDHIAFGFQGKTHPVEGVNVPGGNGEQISCISCHDPHSSKNPKLWRWGKKKLELCSHCHPSLGQETKQLPEASEVKK
;
A
#
# COMPACT_ATOMS: atom_id res chain seq x y z
N MET A 1 105.48 -38.77 59.25
CA MET A 1 105.82 -39.26 57.90
C MET A 1 105.73 -38.05 56.95
N ARG A 2 106.89 -37.55 56.48
CA ARG A 2 107.29 -37.40 55.05
C ARG A 2 106.36 -36.47 54.24
N ALA A 3 106.78 -35.44 53.50
CA ALA A 3 108.06 -34.82 53.15
C ALA A 3 107.71 -33.40 52.58
N ILE A 4 108.40 -32.31 52.93
CA ILE A 4 109.51 -31.63 52.21
C ILE A 4 109.34 -31.54 50.67
N ILE A 5 109.26 -30.32 50.08
CA ILE A 5 110.31 -29.69 49.22
C ILE A 5 109.80 -28.43 48.45
N PHE A 6 110.43 -27.29 48.79
CA PHE A 6 110.95 -26.13 48.03
C PHE A 6 110.07 -25.14 47.22
N ALA A 7 110.03 -23.91 47.76
CA ALA A 7 110.57 -22.63 47.21
C ALA A 7 110.45 -22.36 45.68
N SER A 8 109.98 -21.18 45.26
CA SER A 8 110.86 -20.01 45.09
C SER A 8 110.11 -18.66 45.07
N VAL A 9 110.86 -17.65 45.52
CA VAL A 9 110.50 -16.25 45.81
C VAL A 9 110.48 -15.38 44.56
N ALA A 10 109.57 -14.39 44.50
CA ALA A 10 109.86 -13.05 43.98
C ALA A 10 108.83 -12.03 44.53
N LEU A 11 109.31 -11.07 45.33
CA LEU A 11 108.57 -9.85 45.70
C LEU A 11 108.28 -9.01 44.45
N LEU A 12 107.16 -8.28 44.42
CA LEU A 12 107.08 -6.86 44.03
C LEU A 12 105.71 -6.28 44.42
N ALA A 13 105.73 -5.03 44.87
CA ALA A 13 104.67 -4.33 45.60
C ALA A 13 103.36 -4.10 44.82
N SER A 14 102.23 -3.99 45.54
CA SER A 14 101.03 -3.30 45.04
C SER A 14 100.14 -2.76 46.16
N PRO A 15 99.39 -1.68 45.88
CA PRO A 15 98.80 -0.78 46.87
C PRO A 15 97.37 -1.18 47.27
N VAL A 16 96.93 -0.56 48.36
CA VAL A 16 95.59 -0.59 48.97
C VAL A 16 94.46 -0.51 47.93
N PRO A 17 93.42 -1.37 47.97
CA PRO A 17 92.20 -1.13 47.23
C PRO A 17 91.26 -0.21 48.03
N PHE A 18 90.93 0.87 47.35
CA PHE A 18 89.93 1.88 47.66
C PHE A 18 88.51 1.28 47.59
N ALA A 19 87.66 1.76 48.49
CA ALA A 19 86.22 1.61 48.64
C ALA A 19 85.40 0.93 47.52
N ALA A 20 84.57 -0.04 47.93
CA ALA A 20 83.35 -0.42 47.22
C ALA A 20 82.38 0.76 47.18
N ARG A 21 81.92 1.14 45.97
CA ARG A 21 80.84 2.11 45.78
C ARG A 21 79.51 1.36 45.71
N ALA A 22 78.53 1.90 46.42
CA ALA A 22 77.17 1.41 46.58
C ALA A 22 76.46 1.17 45.23
N GLY A 23 75.58 0.16 45.21
CA GLY A 23 74.76 -0.20 44.07
C GLY A 23 73.86 0.95 43.61
N GLU A 24 73.71 1.05 42.29
CA GLU A 24 72.78 1.95 41.63
C GLU A 24 71.34 1.60 42.02
N GLN A 25 70.69 2.51 42.76
CA GLN A 25 69.23 2.54 42.79
C GLN A 25 68.75 2.92 41.39
N LYS A 26 67.90 2.08 40.78
CA LYS A 26 67.14 2.45 39.60
C LYS A 26 66.45 3.80 39.89
N PRO A 27 66.56 4.81 39.02
CA PRO A 27 65.96 6.11 39.27
C PRO A 27 64.44 5.95 39.40
N SER A 28 63.88 6.38 40.54
CA SER A 28 62.43 6.50 40.73
C SER A 28 61.87 7.40 39.64
N CYS A 29 60.93 6.91 38.83
CA CYS A 29 60.38 7.66 37.69
C CYS A 29 59.39 8.75 38.11
N ILE A 30 58.93 8.72 39.36
CA ILE A 30 58.14 9.77 40.00
C ILE A 30 59.11 10.54 40.92
N THR A 31 59.67 11.64 40.42
CA THR A 31 60.57 12.52 41.20
C THR A 31 59.90 13.87 41.46
N GLY A 32 60.52 14.71 42.29
CA GLY A 32 60.05 16.09 42.49
C GLY A 32 60.06 16.96 41.22
N LEU A 33 60.74 16.51 40.15
CA LEU A 33 60.93 17.27 38.91
C LEU A 33 60.24 16.63 37.69
N CYS A 34 60.05 15.30 37.66
CA CYS A 34 59.45 14.60 36.52
C CYS A 34 58.30 13.66 36.93
N HIS A 35 57.24 13.63 36.11
CA HIS A 35 56.01 12.85 36.32
C HIS A 35 55.33 13.05 37.68
N THR A 36 55.44 14.25 38.26
CA THR A 36 54.83 14.62 39.56
C THR A 36 53.31 14.47 39.62
N ARG A 37 52.62 14.23 38.50
CA ARG A 37 51.16 14.01 38.43
C ARG A 37 50.77 12.55 38.19
N THR A 38 51.72 11.69 37.84
CA THR A 38 51.47 10.26 37.61
C THR A 38 51.10 9.59 38.93
N GLY A 39 50.00 8.83 38.92
CA GLY A 39 49.52 8.13 40.12
C GLY A 39 48.94 9.06 41.19
N LYS A 40 48.47 10.27 40.86
CA LYS A 40 47.84 11.18 41.83
C LYS A 40 46.31 11.05 41.92
N GLY A 41 45.68 10.28 41.03
CA GLY A 41 44.24 9.99 41.13
C GLY A 41 43.93 9.17 42.38
N GLN A 42 42.70 9.27 42.88
CA GLN A 42 42.26 8.54 44.08
C GLN A 42 42.47 7.02 43.95
N TYR A 43 42.23 6.47 42.76
CA TYR A 43 42.43 5.07 42.45
C TYR A 43 43.63 4.95 41.53
N ARG A 44 44.64 4.21 42.00
CA ARG A 44 45.86 3.92 41.25
C ARG A 44 45.70 2.57 40.57
N HIS A 45 46.23 2.46 39.37
CA HIS A 45 46.36 1.17 38.73
C HIS A 45 47.37 0.33 39.51
N GLU A 46 47.02 -0.91 39.88
CA GLU A 46 47.88 -1.82 40.65
C GLU A 46 49.25 -2.03 39.98
N ALA A 47 49.29 -2.00 38.63
CA ALA A 47 50.54 -2.08 37.89
C ALA A 47 51.53 -0.94 38.23
N LEU A 48 51.08 0.21 38.76
CA LEU A 48 52.01 1.26 39.23
C LEU A 48 52.69 0.94 40.56
N GLU A 49 52.14 0.03 41.37
CA GLU A 49 52.68 -0.31 42.68
C GLU A 49 53.64 -1.50 42.60
N ASP A 50 53.36 -2.44 41.69
CA ASP A 50 54.05 -3.74 41.62
C ASP A 50 54.98 -3.93 40.41
N LYS A 51 55.03 -2.98 39.45
CA LYS A 51 55.79 -3.13 38.18
C LYS A 51 56.77 -1.99 37.92
N ASP A 52 57.81 -2.28 37.13
CA ASP A 52 58.75 -1.25 36.67
C ASP A 52 58.09 -0.43 35.56
N CYS A 53 58.41 0.86 35.46
CA CYS A 53 57.83 1.73 34.43
C CYS A 53 58.19 1.25 33.00
N THR A 54 59.32 0.55 32.87
CA THR A 54 59.75 -0.07 31.61
C THR A 54 58.91 -1.25 31.17
N ASP A 55 58.04 -1.78 32.05
CA ASP A 55 57.15 -2.89 31.70
C ASP A 55 56.03 -2.42 30.77
N CYS A 56 55.66 -1.14 30.80
CA CYS A 56 54.63 -0.55 29.92
C CYS A 56 55.17 0.53 28.97
N HIS A 57 56.41 0.97 29.14
CA HIS A 57 57.02 2.04 28.36
C HIS A 57 58.39 1.67 27.82
N VAL A 58 58.72 2.17 26.63
CA VAL A 58 60.07 2.10 26.06
C VAL A 58 60.82 3.39 26.38
N VAL A 59 62.01 3.26 26.98
CA VAL A 59 62.93 4.38 27.23
C VAL A 59 63.54 4.82 25.90
N LYS A 60 63.44 6.11 25.58
CA LYS A 60 64.00 6.71 24.35
C LYS A 60 64.86 7.91 24.69
N GLU A 61 66.15 7.80 24.38
CA GLU A 61 67.12 8.88 24.56
C GLU A 61 66.75 10.09 23.70
N GLY A 62 66.85 11.29 24.26
CA GLY A 62 66.58 12.57 23.59
C GLY A 62 65.10 12.95 23.44
N SER A 63 64.15 12.20 24.01
CA SER A 63 62.71 12.42 23.76
C SER A 63 61.99 13.31 24.77
N SER A 64 62.67 13.81 25.81
CA SER A 64 62.13 14.83 26.73
C SER A 64 63.15 15.92 27.01
N SER A 65 62.79 17.18 26.70
CA SER A 65 63.57 18.37 27.05
C SER A 65 63.43 18.78 28.52
N ASP A 66 62.46 18.18 29.23
CA ASP A 66 61.93 18.70 30.49
C ASP A 66 62.44 17.93 31.71
N CYS A 67 63.24 16.88 31.50
CA CYS A 67 63.81 16.04 32.56
C CYS A 67 65.34 16.03 32.50
N GLU A 68 66.00 16.30 33.63
CA GLU A 68 67.46 16.15 33.76
C GLU A 68 67.86 14.70 33.42
N GLY A 69 68.56 14.53 32.30
CA GLY A 69 68.96 13.22 31.75
C GLY A 69 68.54 12.98 30.31
N GLY A 70 67.58 13.75 29.77
CA GLY A 70 67.21 13.71 28.35
C GLY A 70 66.49 12.45 27.89
N PHE A 71 66.13 11.53 28.78
CA PHE A 71 65.32 10.35 28.45
C PHE A 71 63.83 10.71 28.48
N GLY A 72 63.07 10.25 27.49
CA GLY A 72 61.61 10.26 27.53
C GLY A 72 61.07 8.87 27.24
N PHE A 73 59.77 8.69 27.44
CA PHE A 73 59.11 7.39 27.37
C PHE A 73 58.03 7.42 26.31
N GLU A 74 58.10 6.46 25.39
CA GLU A 74 57.00 6.17 24.48
C GLU A 74 56.21 4.98 25.07
N PRO A 75 54.88 5.06 25.20
CA PRO A 75 54.09 3.92 25.62
C PRO A 75 54.27 2.78 24.62
N ILE A 76 54.35 1.54 25.13
CA ILE A 76 54.27 0.36 24.28
C ILE A 76 52.88 0.36 23.61
N ASP A 77 52.81 -0.07 22.36
CA ASP A 77 51.58 -0.06 21.59
C ASP A 77 50.46 -0.88 22.26
N GLN A 78 49.30 -0.24 22.37
CA GLN A 78 48.04 -0.85 22.78
C GLN A 78 47.30 -1.42 21.55
N PRO A 79 46.46 -2.46 21.71
CA PRO A 79 46.03 -3.06 22.98
C PRO A 79 46.97 -4.15 23.51
N ALA A 80 48.00 -4.55 22.76
CA ALA A 80 48.86 -5.69 23.10
C ALA A 80 49.45 -5.59 24.52
N ILE A 81 49.98 -4.43 24.89
CA ILE A 81 50.54 -4.22 26.23
C ILE A 81 49.50 -4.41 27.35
N CYS A 82 48.26 -3.98 27.12
CA CYS A 82 47.21 -4.10 28.11
C CYS A 82 46.79 -5.57 28.29
N TYR A 83 46.81 -6.36 27.21
CA TYR A 83 46.43 -7.77 27.23
C TYR A 83 47.48 -8.71 27.83
N GLU A 84 48.68 -8.21 28.18
CA GLU A 84 49.63 -8.99 28.97
C GLU A 84 49.11 -9.28 30.39
N CYS A 85 48.21 -8.43 30.89
CA CYS A 85 47.62 -8.56 32.23
C CYS A 85 46.07 -8.56 32.22
N HIS A 86 45.42 -7.89 31.27
CA HIS A 86 43.97 -7.88 31.15
C HIS A 86 43.46 -8.93 30.17
N ASP A 87 42.29 -9.49 30.43
CA ASP A 87 41.67 -10.44 29.54
C ASP A 87 41.45 -9.83 28.15
N GLN A 88 41.97 -10.53 27.15
CA GLN A 88 41.67 -10.22 25.76
C GLN A 88 40.20 -10.54 25.48
N PHE A 89 39.52 -9.62 24.80
CA PHE A 89 38.16 -9.81 24.32
C PHE A 89 38.08 -9.48 22.84
N GLU A 90 37.23 -10.22 22.14
CA GLU A 90 36.94 -9.98 20.74
C GLU A 90 35.48 -10.30 20.45
N TYR A 91 34.79 -9.36 19.84
CA TYR A 91 33.38 -9.46 19.49
C TYR A 91 33.21 -9.30 17.98
N PRO A 92 32.18 -9.90 17.36
CA PRO A 92 31.86 -9.66 15.95
C PRO A 92 31.69 -8.17 15.62
N HIS A 93 31.20 -7.38 16.59
CA HIS A 93 31.05 -5.93 16.47
C HIS A 93 31.83 -5.22 17.57
N MET A 94 33.09 -4.93 17.29
CA MET A 94 33.96 -4.14 18.18
C MET A 94 33.70 -2.65 18.02
N HIS A 95 33.75 -1.91 19.13
CA HIS A 95 33.74 -0.46 19.07
C HIS A 95 35.03 0.04 18.40
N SER A 96 34.91 0.90 17.38
CA SER A 96 36.07 1.42 16.64
C SER A 96 37.06 2.13 17.57
N ALA A 97 36.58 2.85 18.59
CA ALA A 97 37.46 3.49 19.57
C ALA A 97 38.41 2.48 20.24
N VAL A 98 37.94 1.26 20.57
CA VAL A 98 38.80 0.23 21.16
C VAL A 98 39.83 -0.29 20.17
N ARG A 99 39.48 -0.44 18.89
CA ARG A 99 40.38 -0.97 17.85
C ARG A 99 41.38 0.05 17.33
N GLU A 100 40.98 1.31 17.21
CA GLU A 100 41.73 2.35 16.50
C GLU A 100 42.40 3.34 17.46
N VAL A 101 41.72 3.72 18.56
CA VAL A 101 42.27 4.64 19.57
C VAL A 101 42.92 3.88 20.71
N GLY A 102 42.43 2.67 21.00
CA GLY A 102 42.93 1.81 22.07
C GLY A 102 42.35 2.14 23.45
N CYS A 103 42.72 1.32 24.45
CA CYS A 103 42.23 1.37 25.83
C CYS A 103 42.35 2.77 26.46
N THR A 104 43.44 3.49 26.18
CA THR A 104 43.72 4.81 26.76
C THR A 104 42.86 5.95 26.19
N GLY A 105 42.06 5.66 25.15
CA GLY A 105 41.03 6.58 24.68
C GLY A 105 39.96 6.86 25.74
N CYS A 106 39.65 5.87 26.58
CA CYS A 106 38.66 5.99 27.66
C CYS A 106 39.27 5.80 29.05
N HIS A 107 40.32 4.99 29.17
CA HIS A 107 40.98 4.69 30.44
C HIS A 107 42.23 5.55 30.68
N LEU A 108 42.54 5.77 31.95
CA LEU A 108 43.72 6.41 32.47
C LEU A 108 44.57 5.36 33.19
N PRO A 109 45.50 4.69 32.49
CA PRO A 109 46.18 3.46 32.94
C PRO A 109 47.13 3.66 34.14
N HIS A 110 47.33 4.90 34.57
CA HIS A 110 48.13 5.22 35.75
C HIS A 110 47.24 5.38 36.98
N SER A 111 46.25 6.25 36.90
CA SER A 111 45.32 6.53 38.00
C SER A 111 44.15 7.38 37.51
N ALA A 112 43.00 7.24 38.15
CA ALA A 112 41.85 8.13 37.99
C ALA A 112 41.12 8.34 39.32
N ASP A 113 40.12 9.21 39.32
CA ASP A 113 39.26 9.44 40.49
C ASP A 113 38.07 8.46 40.55
N ASN A 114 38.20 7.31 39.88
CA ASN A 114 37.21 6.23 39.90
C ASN A 114 37.88 4.86 39.76
N GLU A 115 37.21 3.84 40.31
CA GLU A 115 37.69 2.45 40.38
C GLU A 115 37.94 1.81 39.01
N LEU A 116 37.23 2.25 37.97
CA LEU A 116 37.38 1.72 36.60
C LEU A 116 38.48 2.44 35.80
N LEU A 117 39.19 3.37 36.43
CA LEU A 117 40.23 4.18 35.80
C LEU A 117 39.74 4.90 34.54
N LEU A 118 38.48 5.33 34.48
CA LEU A 118 37.93 6.04 33.34
C LEU A 118 38.30 7.53 33.38
N ARG A 119 38.40 8.17 32.22
CA ARG A 119 38.52 9.63 32.10
C ARG A 119 37.34 10.37 32.73
N SER A 120 36.14 9.79 32.66
CA SER A 120 34.94 10.25 33.37
C SER A 120 34.03 9.05 33.66
N THR A 121 33.39 9.04 34.82
CA THR A 121 32.36 8.05 35.17
C THR A 121 30.98 8.39 34.61
N ARG A 122 30.83 9.59 34.03
CA ARG A 122 29.59 10.08 33.45
C ARG A 122 29.57 9.74 31.96
N PRO A 123 28.70 8.83 31.49
CA PRO A 123 28.70 8.37 30.10
C PRO A 123 28.50 9.51 29.08
N GLU A 124 27.70 10.52 29.43
CA GLU A 124 27.47 11.67 28.55
C GLU A 124 28.71 12.55 28.35
N GLU A 125 29.66 12.51 29.28
CA GLU A 125 30.93 13.23 29.16
C GLU A 125 31.96 12.34 28.48
N LEU A 126 32.14 11.11 28.99
CA LEU A 126 33.11 10.17 28.46
C LEU A 126 32.87 9.88 26.97
N CYS A 127 31.63 9.55 26.60
CA CYS A 127 31.27 9.28 25.22
C CYS A 127 31.09 10.57 24.41
N GLY A 128 30.68 11.66 25.06
CA GLY A 128 30.43 12.97 24.44
C GLY A 128 31.68 13.67 23.91
N GLU A 129 32.87 13.27 24.37
CA GLU A 129 34.15 13.73 23.79
C GLU A 129 34.28 13.36 22.30
N CYS A 130 33.60 12.30 21.84
CA CYS A 130 33.65 11.83 20.45
C CYS A 130 32.27 11.77 19.77
N HIS A 131 31.18 11.53 20.51
CA HIS A 131 29.84 11.34 19.96
C HIS A 131 28.88 12.47 20.30
N ASP A 132 28.32 13.12 19.28
CA ASP A 132 27.15 13.97 19.44
C ASP A 132 25.87 13.15 19.28
N VAL A 133 25.31 12.70 20.40
CA VAL A 133 24.13 11.81 20.43
C VAL A 133 22.81 12.56 20.64
N THR A 134 22.85 13.83 21.05
CA THR A 134 21.64 14.64 21.29
C THR A 134 21.88 16.11 21.01
N PRO A 135 21.40 16.61 19.85
CA PRO A 135 21.35 18.03 19.57
C PRO A 135 20.52 18.77 20.64
N ALA A 136 20.96 19.98 20.98
CA ALA A 136 20.30 20.81 21.97
C ALA A 136 18.84 21.12 21.60
N ASP A 137 18.57 21.31 20.30
CA ASP A 137 17.29 21.68 19.71
C ASP A 137 16.35 20.49 19.43
N ALA A 138 16.75 19.26 19.75
CA ALA A 138 15.93 18.09 19.48
C ALA A 138 14.59 18.13 20.24
N LYS A 139 13.47 18.12 19.50
CA LYS A 139 12.11 18.21 20.05
C LYS A 139 11.64 16.97 20.81
N SER A 140 12.07 15.78 20.39
CA SER A 140 11.75 14.51 21.04
C SER A 140 13.05 13.81 21.39
N LYS A 141 13.28 13.55 22.68
CA LYS A 141 14.46 12.82 23.17
C LYS A 141 14.02 11.50 23.77
N HIS A 142 14.74 10.43 23.47
CA HIS A 142 14.45 9.13 24.05
C HIS A 142 14.85 9.15 25.52
N ARG A 143 13.99 8.61 26.39
CA ARG A 143 14.13 8.73 27.84
C ARG A 143 15.49 8.24 28.36
N PRO A 144 15.99 7.03 28.01
CA PRO A 144 17.32 6.57 28.40
C PRO A 144 18.45 7.54 28.01
N VAL A 145 18.32 8.25 26.89
CA VAL A 145 19.34 9.20 26.44
C VAL A 145 19.26 10.52 27.20
N TYR A 146 18.05 11.04 27.40
CA TYR A 146 17.84 12.22 28.24
C TYR A 146 18.27 12.00 29.70
N GLU A 147 18.07 10.78 30.22
CA GLU A 147 18.52 10.35 31.55
C GLU A 147 20.00 9.92 31.58
N LYS A 148 20.74 10.07 30.47
CA LYS A 148 22.19 9.78 30.35
C LYS A 148 22.56 8.32 30.62
N ASN A 149 21.61 7.41 30.44
CA ASN A 149 21.75 5.98 30.68
C ASN A 149 22.12 5.23 29.40
N CYS A 150 23.22 5.61 28.76
CA CYS A 150 23.70 5.03 27.49
C CYS A 150 23.96 3.51 27.60
N LEU A 151 24.49 3.11 28.77
CA LEU A 151 24.82 1.72 29.12
C LEU A 151 23.60 0.88 29.48
N SER A 152 22.37 1.34 29.23
CA SER A 152 21.18 0.48 29.23
C SER A 152 20.98 -0.25 27.90
N CYS A 153 21.59 0.27 26.83
CA CYS A 153 21.46 -0.27 25.48
C CYS A 153 22.80 -0.65 24.88
N HIS A 154 23.87 0.11 25.16
CA HIS A 154 25.17 -0.10 24.52
C HIS A 154 26.17 -0.83 25.42
N LEU A 155 27.08 -1.56 24.78
CA LEU A 155 28.30 -2.13 25.37
C LEU A 155 29.50 -1.35 24.80
N PRO A 156 30.26 -0.62 25.63
CA PRO A 156 31.24 0.37 25.17
C PRO A 156 32.49 -0.25 24.51
N HIS A 157 32.75 -1.54 24.74
CA HIS A 157 33.90 -2.24 24.18
C HIS A 157 33.58 -2.97 22.87
N GLY A 158 32.48 -3.71 22.85
CA GLY A 158 32.07 -4.57 21.75
C GLY A 158 30.82 -5.36 22.12
N SER A 159 30.15 -5.94 21.12
CA SER A 159 28.96 -6.76 21.31
C SER A 159 28.83 -7.84 20.23
N GLU A 160 28.12 -8.91 20.59
CA GLU A 160 27.57 -9.91 19.64
C GLU A 160 26.51 -9.31 18.71
N ASN A 161 25.96 -8.14 19.04
CA ASN A 161 24.92 -7.47 18.27
C ASN A 161 25.46 -6.22 17.56
N GLU A 162 24.97 -5.96 16.35
CA GLU A 162 25.26 -4.73 15.61
C GLU A 162 25.00 -3.46 16.43
N ASN A 163 25.71 -2.38 16.11
CA ASN A 163 25.61 -1.09 16.81
C ASN A 163 25.91 -1.18 18.31
N LEU A 164 26.71 -2.17 18.71
CA LEU A 164 27.17 -2.36 20.09
C LEU A 164 26.01 -2.60 21.08
N LEU A 165 24.92 -3.21 20.65
CA LEU A 165 23.72 -3.34 21.49
C LEU A 165 23.85 -4.50 22.49
N GLN A 166 23.32 -4.34 23.70
CA GLN A 166 23.31 -5.41 24.72
C GLN A 166 22.45 -6.61 24.34
N LYS A 167 21.38 -6.37 23.58
CA LYS A 167 20.46 -7.40 23.10
C LYS A 167 20.07 -7.10 21.65
N PRO A 168 19.72 -8.12 20.85
CA PRO A 168 19.22 -7.89 19.50
C PRO A 168 17.83 -7.22 19.54
N MET A 169 17.48 -6.49 18.49
CA MET A 169 16.11 -6.03 18.27
C MET A 169 15.22 -7.21 17.80
N PRO A 170 13.93 -7.24 18.17
CA PRO A 170 13.20 -6.26 18.99
C PRO A 170 13.36 -6.46 20.50
N ARG A 171 14.08 -7.50 20.96
CA ARG A 171 14.13 -7.88 22.39
C ARG A 171 14.58 -6.73 23.29
N LEU A 172 15.64 -6.03 22.90
CA LEU A 172 16.13 -4.85 23.62
C LEU A 172 15.03 -3.81 23.85
N CYS A 173 14.27 -3.49 22.80
CA CYS A 173 13.20 -2.50 22.88
C CYS A 173 12.03 -3.02 23.73
N SER A 174 11.70 -4.31 23.60
CA SER A 174 10.56 -4.92 24.29
C SER A 174 10.72 -5.03 25.81
N ASP A 175 11.95 -4.94 26.34
CA ASP A 175 12.20 -4.90 27.79
C ASP A 175 11.48 -3.71 28.46
N CYS A 176 11.39 -2.58 27.74
CA CYS A 176 10.71 -1.36 28.19
C CYS A 176 9.41 -1.07 27.42
N HIS A 177 9.41 -1.23 26.10
CA HIS A 177 8.26 -0.94 25.23
C HIS A 177 7.31 -2.15 25.17
N ARG A 178 6.39 -2.19 26.14
CA ARG A 178 5.37 -3.24 26.24
C ARG A 178 4.18 -3.00 25.31
N LEU A 179 4.41 -3.06 24.00
CA LEU A 179 3.40 -2.82 22.98
C LEU A 179 2.27 -3.86 23.06
N GLU A 180 1.01 -3.38 23.05
CA GLU A 180 -0.18 -4.24 23.14
C GLU A 180 -0.28 -5.18 21.93
N GLU A 181 0.16 -4.71 20.77
CA GLU A 181 0.21 -5.47 19.52
C GLU A 181 1.09 -6.73 19.63
N TRP A 182 2.15 -6.67 20.45
CA TRP A 182 3.00 -7.85 20.74
C TRP A 182 2.39 -8.76 21.81
N LYS A 183 1.61 -8.22 22.75
CA LYS A 183 0.95 -9.01 23.80
C LYS A 183 -0.24 -9.80 23.27
N ASN A 184 -0.90 -9.30 22.24
CA ASN A 184 -2.13 -9.91 21.72
C ASN A 184 -2.11 -10.03 20.18
N PRO A 185 -1.22 -10.87 19.63
CA PRO A 185 -1.12 -11.06 18.18
C PRO A 185 -2.42 -11.61 17.57
N GLN A 186 -3.27 -12.30 18.35
CA GLN A 186 -4.57 -12.75 17.88
C GLN A 186 -5.55 -11.60 17.61
N LYS A 187 -5.45 -10.49 18.36
CA LYS A 187 -6.26 -9.28 18.13
C LYS A 187 -5.73 -8.39 17.02
N THR A 188 -4.43 -8.47 16.71
CA THR A 188 -3.80 -7.73 15.62
C THR A 188 -3.02 -8.68 14.69
N PRO A 189 -3.71 -9.59 13.98
CA PRO A 189 -3.06 -10.61 13.16
C PRO A 189 -2.34 -10.03 11.94
N TYR A 190 -2.65 -8.80 11.55
CA TYR A 190 -1.97 -8.11 10.45
C TYR A 190 -0.89 -7.20 11.00
N ALA A 191 0.34 -7.73 11.10
CA ALA A 191 1.51 -6.94 11.49
C ALA A 191 2.20 -6.37 10.25
N HIS A 192 2.61 -5.10 10.34
CA HIS A 192 3.45 -4.45 9.36
C HIS A 192 4.82 -5.11 9.35
N TYR A 193 5.37 -5.46 8.19
CA TYR A 193 6.59 -6.24 8.08
C TYR A 193 7.79 -5.65 8.85
N PRO A 194 8.14 -4.35 8.73
CA PRO A 194 9.22 -3.75 9.52
C PRO A 194 9.01 -3.91 11.03
N PHE A 195 7.77 -3.81 11.50
CA PHE A 195 7.43 -4.01 12.90
C PHE A 195 7.56 -5.47 13.32
N ALA A 196 7.01 -6.40 12.53
CA ALA A 196 7.09 -7.84 12.80
C ALA A 196 8.54 -8.36 12.78
N ALA A 197 9.38 -7.80 11.93
CA ALA A 197 10.80 -8.12 11.84
C ALA A 197 11.65 -7.43 12.94
N GLY A 198 11.05 -6.58 13.79
CA GLY A 198 11.76 -5.86 14.83
C GLY A 198 12.65 -4.71 14.32
N TRP A 199 12.43 -4.24 13.09
CA TRP A 199 13.15 -3.13 12.50
C TRP A 199 12.60 -1.77 12.95
N CYS A 200 12.58 -1.54 14.27
CA CYS A 200 12.05 -0.33 14.89
C CYS A 200 12.78 0.93 14.41
N THR A 201 14.09 0.82 14.22
CA THR A 201 14.96 1.91 13.78
C THR A 201 14.79 2.27 12.31
N GLY A 202 14.00 1.53 11.53
CA GLY A 202 13.64 1.92 10.16
C GLY A 202 12.79 3.18 10.12
N CYS A 203 11.89 3.34 11.10
CA CYS A 203 10.99 4.49 11.21
C CYS A 203 11.34 5.41 12.38
N HIS A 204 11.95 4.87 13.44
CA HIS A 204 12.30 5.63 14.64
C HIS A 204 13.79 5.97 14.70
N ASN A 205 14.13 7.10 15.30
CA ASN A 205 15.48 7.40 15.79
C ASN A 205 15.47 7.31 17.32
N VAL A 206 16.12 6.27 17.84
CA VAL A 206 16.08 5.90 19.25
C VAL A 206 16.88 6.81 20.18
N HIS A 207 17.59 7.81 19.65
CA HIS A 207 18.24 8.83 20.48
C HIS A 207 17.37 10.08 20.55
N TYR A 208 17.05 10.63 19.39
CA TYR A 208 16.25 11.83 19.28
C TYR A 208 15.58 11.95 17.92
N ALA A 209 14.52 12.75 17.85
CA ALA A 209 13.94 13.16 16.59
C ALA A 209 13.33 14.55 16.68
N GLN A 210 13.12 15.17 15.52
CA GLN A 210 12.40 16.45 15.43
C GLN A 210 10.88 16.28 15.45
N ARG A 211 10.38 15.05 15.52
CA ARG A 211 8.96 14.72 15.54
C ARG A 211 8.59 13.91 16.78
N PRO A 212 7.33 14.01 17.26
CA PRO A 212 6.84 13.20 18.37
C PRO A 212 7.07 11.70 18.15
N LYS A 213 7.14 10.95 19.24
CA LYS A 213 7.35 9.49 19.22
C LYS A 213 8.61 9.07 18.44
N LEU A 214 9.62 9.94 18.39
CA LEU A 214 10.93 9.65 17.80
C LEU A 214 10.91 9.29 16.31
N LEU A 215 9.95 9.80 15.53
CA LEU A 215 9.86 9.48 14.10
C LEU A 215 10.97 10.17 13.28
N ARG A 216 11.63 9.41 12.41
CA ARG A 216 12.69 9.90 11.50
C ARG A 216 12.20 10.93 10.49
N GLY A 217 10.92 10.88 10.14
CA GLY A 217 10.30 11.70 9.11
C GLY A 217 8.83 11.98 9.40
N GLY A 218 8.22 12.85 8.60
CA GLY A 218 6.79 13.15 8.65
C GLY A 218 6.05 12.35 7.59
N GLN A 219 4.74 12.42 7.60
CA GLN A 219 3.96 11.90 6.48
C GLN A 219 3.80 13.00 5.43
N PRO A 220 3.76 12.64 4.13
CA PRO A 220 3.81 11.26 3.63
C PRO A 220 5.23 10.67 3.47
N GLU A 221 6.30 11.47 3.61
CA GLU A 221 7.67 11.09 3.23
C GLU A 221 8.21 9.86 3.97
N LEU A 222 7.91 9.72 5.26
CA LEU A 222 8.32 8.58 6.09
C LEU A 222 7.77 7.26 5.54
N CYS A 223 6.55 7.27 5.01
CA CYS A 223 5.92 6.09 4.45
C CYS A 223 6.39 5.89 3.00
N THR A 224 6.40 6.95 2.20
CA THR A 224 6.72 6.88 0.76
C THR A 224 8.21 6.69 0.47
N SER A 225 9.11 6.86 1.46
CA SER A 225 10.51 6.43 1.31
C SER A 225 10.63 4.93 1.00
N CYS A 226 9.67 4.13 1.50
CA CYS A 226 9.60 2.68 1.25
C CYS A 226 8.40 2.28 0.38
N HIS A 227 7.28 2.99 0.49
CA HIS A 227 6.05 2.75 -0.27
C HIS A 227 5.92 3.61 -1.52
N GLY A 228 6.92 4.41 -1.89
CA GLY A 228 6.89 5.22 -3.10
C GLY A 228 7.30 4.45 -4.36
N PRO A 229 7.00 4.99 -5.56
CA PRO A 229 7.34 4.36 -6.83
C PRO A 229 8.86 4.17 -7.04
N LEU A 230 9.67 5.00 -6.37
CA LEU A 230 11.14 4.99 -6.43
C LEU A 230 11.80 4.33 -5.21
N SER A 231 11.06 3.55 -4.43
CA SER A 231 11.63 2.83 -3.28
C SER A 231 12.79 1.92 -3.71
N LYS A 232 13.98 2.18 -3.18
CA LYS A 232 15.22 1.43 -3.43
C LYS A 232 15.69 0.77 -2.13
N GLY A 233 16.21 -0.45 -2.21
CA GLY A 233 16.80 -1.18 -1.08
C GLY A 233 16.27 -2.61 -0.93
N PRO A 234 16.88 -3.41 -0.03
CA PRO A 234 16.53 -4.83 0.19
C PRO A 234 15.15 -5.04 0.83
N HIS A 235 14.56 -3.98 1.40
CA HIS A 235 13.24 -3.99 2.05
C HIS A 235 12.21 -3.18 1.26
N ARG A 236 12.22 -3.30 -0.08
CA ARG A 236 11.25 -2.63 -0.95
C ARG A 236 9.84 -3.16 -0.68
N SER A 237 8.89 -2.25 -0.49
CA SER A 237 7.48 -2.63 -0.41
C SER A 237 6.95 -3.04 -1.79
N VAL A 238 6.23 -4.16 -1.85
CA VAL A 238 5.42 -4.56 -3.03
C VAL A 238 4.26 -3.59 -3.23
N LEU A 239 3.79 -2.96 -2.16
CA LEU A 239 2.75 -1.93 -2.18
C LEU A 239 3.39 -0.58 -2.48
N SER A 240 3.00 0.02 -3.61
CA SER A 240 3.45 1.33 -4.05
C SER A 240 2.30 2.33 -4.07
N VAL A 241 2.51 3.50 -3.48
CA VAL A 241 1.62 4.65 -3.44
C VAL A 241 2.33 5.79 -4.17
N ASP A 242 1.66 6.36 -5.16
CA ASP A 242 2.19 7.48 -5.95
C ASP A 242 1.35 8.72 -5.75
N LEU A 243 1.76 9.57 -4.81
CA LEU A 243 1.07 10.83 -4.50
C LEU A 243 1.40 11.96 -5.50
N LYS A 244 2.07 11.66 -6.63
CA LYS A 244 2.35 12.65 -7.70
C LYS A 244 1.34 12.62 -8.85
N LYS A 245 0.31 11.78 -8.77
CA LYS A 245 -0.78 11.76 -9.75
C LYS A 245 -1.62 13.04 -9.66
N GLU A 246 -2.34 13.33 -10.74
CA GLU A 246 -3.14 14.56 -10.89
C GLU A 246 -4.19 14.75 -9.79
N ASN A 247 -4.88 13.67 -9.39
CA ASN A 247 -5.89 13.72 -8.34
C ASN A 247 -5.33 12.99 -7.12
N VAL A 248 -5.01 13.74 -6.06
CA VAL A 248 -4.61 13.19 -4.77
C VAL A 248 -5.79 13.35 -3.80
N HIS A 249 -6.05 12.32 -3.01
CA HIS A 249 -7.09 12.38 -2.00
C HIS A 249 -6.74 13.44 -0.96
N GLU A 250 -7.68 14.32 -0.63
CA GLU A 250 -7.45 15.47 0.27
C GLU A 250 -6.96 15.04 1.66
N ALA A 251 -7.42 13.89 2.15
CA ALA A 251 -6.92 13.30 3.40
C ALA A 251 -5.45 12.85 3.38
N MET A 252 -4.70 13.00 2.29
CA MET A 252 -3.25 12.71 2.21
C MET A 252 -2.40 13.91 2.65
N ASP A 253 -2.73 14.50 3.81
CA ASP A 253 -2.02 15.63 4.43
C ASP A 253 -0.83 15.18 5.33
N GLU A 254 -0.28 16.09 6.16
CA GLU A 254 0.88 15.83 7.04
C GLU A 254 0.68 14.71 8.08
N GLN A 255 -0.56 14.25 8.33
CA GLN A 255 -0.88 13.10 9.18
C GLN A 255 -1.62 11.99 8.42
N GLY A 256 -1.83 12.19 7.12
CA GLY A 256 -2.89 11.56 6.35
C GLY A 256 -2.86 10.05 6.23
N CYS A 257 -1.69 9.42 6.23
CA CYS A 257 -1.61 7.95 6.14
C CYS A 257 -2.12 7.29 7.44
N LEU A 258 -1.83 7.89 8.60
CA LEU A 258 -2.22 7.35 9.91
C LEU A 258 -3.70 7.57 10.26
N THR A 259 -4.40 8.43 9.51
CA THR A 259 -5.86 8.53 9.57
C THR A 259 -6.52 7.21 9.19
N CYS A 260 -5.93 6.49 8.24
CA CYS A 260 -6.47 5.25 7.71
C CYS A 260 -5.68 4.01 8.15
N HIS A 261 -4.37 4.13 8.39
CA HIS A 261 -3.48 3.00 8.65
C HIS A 261 -2.91 2.98 10.08
N LYS A 262 -2.73 1.77 10.62
CA LYS A 262 -1.96 1.49 11.84
C LYS A 262 -0.54 1.07 11.45
N PRO A 263 0.52 1.78 11.88
CA PRO A 263 1.87 1.60 11.35
C PRO A 263 2.60 0.35 11.89
N HIS A 264 2.10 -0.24 12.98
CA HIS A 264 2.69 -1.43 13.61
C HIS A 264 1.89 -2.69 13.30
N ALA A 265 0.66 -2.76 13.79
CA ALA A 265 -0.23 -3.89 13.53
C ALA A 265 -1.70 -3.48 13.65
N SER A 266 -2.58 -4.28 13.08
CA SER A 266 -4.00 -4.00 13.00
C SER A 266 -4.83 -5.28 13.02
N ALA A 267 -6.08 -5.15 13.46
CA ALA A 267 -7.09 -6.21 13.38
C ALA A 267 -7.57 -6.45 11.94
N ASN A 268 -7.35 -5.48 11.05
CA ASN A 268 -7.90 -5.41 9.71
C ASN A 268 -6.81 -5.56 8.62
N PRO A 269 -7.14 -6.18 7.47
CA PRO A 269 -6.25 -6.24 6.31
C PRO A 269 -5.78 -4.86 5.85
N GLY A 270 -4.59 -4.79 5.25
CA GLY A 270 -4.03 -3.51 4.78
C GLY A 270 -3.70 -2.54 5.90
N LEU A 271 -3.60 -3.02 7.14
CA LEU A 271 -3.35 -2.23 8.34
C LEU A 271 -4.41 -1.17 8.63
N LEU A 272 -5.65 -1.35 8.18
CA LEU A 272 -6.66 -0.31 8.30
C LEU A 272 -7.13 -0.10 9.75
N VAL A 273 -7.44 1.14 10.12
CA VAL A 273 -8.04 1.48 11.42
C VAL A 273 -9.50 1.04 11.52
N ARG A 274 -10.14 0.69 10.39
CA ARG A 274 -11.49 0.15 10.30
C ARG A 274 -11.56 -1.09 9.39
N PRO A 275 -12.60 -1.93 9.48
CA PRO A 275 -12.63 -3.24 8.82
C PRO A 275 -12.73 -3.22 7.28
N ASN A 276 -13.32 -2.17 6.69
CA ASN A 276 -13.49 -2.05 5.23
C ASN A 276 -13.64 -0.59 4.81
N GLY A 277 -13.73 -0.35 3.50
CA GLY A 277 -13.88 0.98 2.93
C GLY A 277 -15.16 1.68 3.36
N GLY A 278 -16.29 0.99 3.50
CA GLY A 278 -17.52 1.60 4.01
C GLY A 278 -17.34 2.13 5.43
N ALA A 279 -16.91 1.28 6.36
CA ALA A 279 -16.68 1.65 7.76
C ALA A 279 -15.58 2.70 7.95
N LEU A 280 -14.65 2.85 6.99
CA LEU A 280 -13.56 3.82 7.04
C LEU A 280 -13.93 5.14 6.36
N CYS A 281 -14.36 5.07 5.11
CA CYS A 281 -14.62 6.24 4.29
C CYS A 281 -15.80 7.05 4.83
N PHE A 282 -16.82 6.37 5.37
CA PHE A 282 -18.00 7.05 5.93
C PHE A 282 -17.76 7.73 7.29
N GLU A 283 -16.52 7.67 7.82
CA GLU A 283 -16.15 8.55 8.94
C GLU A 283 -16.03 10.01 8.51
N CYS A 284 -15.82 10.26 7.21
CA CYS A 284 -15.71 11.60 6.62
C CYS A 284 -16.67 11.84 5.45
N HIS A 285 -17.12 10.79 4.76
CA HIS A 285 -18.04 10.88 3.63
C HIS A 285 -19.46 10.51 4.02
N ASP A 286 -20.44 11.16 3.40
CA ASP A 286 -21.85 10.80 3.62
C ASP A 286 -22.16 9.41 3.07
N GLU A 287 -22.96 8.67 3.82
CA GLU A 287 -23.49 7.40 3.36
C GLU A 287 -24.54 7.60 2.26
N PHE A 288 -24.56 6.64 1.33
CA PHE A 288 -25.60 6.54 0.32
C PHE A 288 -26.89 5.99 0.94
N ASP A 289 -28.01 6.69 0.80
CA ASP A 289 -29.31 6.35 1.40
C ASP A 289 -30.24 5.56 0.46
N GLN A 290 -29.84 5.39 -0.80
CA GLN A 290 -30.71 4.78 -1.81
C GLN A 290 -31.00 3.31 -1.48
N PRO A 291 -32.22 2.82 -1.75
CA PRO A 291 -32.61 1.44 -1.46
C PRO A 291 -31.88 0.41 -2.33
N PHE A 292 -31.56 0.73 -3.60
CA PHE A 292 -30.89 -0.18 -4.53
C PHE A 292 -29.46 0.27 -4.80
N LYS A 293 -28.62 0.11 -3.78
CA LYS A 293 -27.17 0.37 -3.86
C LYS A 293 -26.50 -0.66 -4.76
N HIS A 294 -25.49 -0.21 -5.49
CA HIS A 294 -24.60 -1.13 -6.16
C HIS A 294 -23.94 -2.06 -5.13
N SER A 295 -23.78 -3.34 -5.45
CA SER A 295 -23.29 -4.35 -4.51
C SER A 295 -21.92 -3.98 -3.91
N ALA A 296 -21.05 -3.34 -4.70
CA ALA A 296 -19.76 -2.85 -4.22
C ALA A 296 -19.91 -1.79 -3.10
N VAL A 297 -20.90 -0.90 -3.20
CA VAL A 297 -21.19 0.12 -2.20
C VAL A 297 -21.87 -0.50 -0.98
N ALA A 298 -22.88 -1.35 -1.19
CA ALA A 298 -23.56 -2.06 -0.10
C ALA A 298 -22.60 -2.88 0.78
N LEU A 299 -21.52 -3.40 0.19
CA LEU A 299 -20.49 -4.17 0.89
C LEU A 299 -19.32 -3.31 1.41
N GLY A 300 -19.35 -1.98 1.24
CA GLY A 300 -18.26 -1.09 1.68
C GLY A 300 -16.94 -1.32 0.96
N ARG A 301 -16.97 -1.74 -0.32
CA ARG A 301 -15.80 -2.08 -1.13
C ARG A 301 -15.40 -0.95 -2.08
N CYS A 302 -15.36 0.27 -1.56
CA CYS A 302 -15.08 1.50 -2.31
C CYS A 302 -13.76 1.41 -3.10
N SER A 303 -12.74 0.77 -2.52
CA SER A 303 -11.40 0.62 -3.11
C SER A 303 -11.33 -0.32 -4.33
N ARG A 304 -12.45 -0.96 -4.70
CA ARG A 304 -12.54 -1.71 -5.98
C ARG A 304 -12.67 -0.78 -7.18
N CYS A 305 -13.25 0.39 -6.97
CA CYS A 305 -13.47 1.39 -8.00
C CYS A 305 -12.63 2.65 -7.79
N HIS A 306 -12.33 3.00 -6.53
CA HIS A 306 -11.54 4.18 -6.17
C HIS A 306 -10.15 3.80 -5.66
N ASP A 307 -9.15 4.63 -5.94
CA ASP A 307 -7.87 4.62 -5.24
C ASP A 307 -7.95 5.65 -4.09
N PRO A 308 -7.97 5.21 -2.82
CA PRO A 308 -8.13 6.14 -1.70
C PRO A 308 -6.91 7.05 -1.46
N HIS A 309 -5.81 6.85 -2.19
CA HIS A 309 -4.63 7.71 -2.09
C HIS A 309 -4.59 8.72 -3.24
N SER A 310 -4.58 8.22 -4.49
CA SER A 310 -4.44 9.07 -5.67
C SER A 310 -4.78 8.35 -6.98
N SER A 311 -5.32 9.08 -7.94
CA SER A 311 -5.57 8.58 -9.31
C SER A 311 -5.26 9.64 -10.37
N SER A 312 -4.95 9.18 -11.57
CA SER A 312 -4.92 10.05 -12.76
C SER A 312 -6.34 10.41 -13.22
N ASN A 313 -7.37 9.72 -12.73
CA ASN A 313 -8.76 9.97 -13.11
C ASN A 313 -9.49 10.78 -12.03
N LYS A 314 -10.35 11.71 -12.48
CA LYS A 314 -11.22 12.52 -11.61
C LYS A 314 -12.08 11.63 -10.71
N GLY A 315 -12.30 12.08 -9.47
CA GLY A 315 -13.05 11.30 -8.47
C GLY A 315 -12.30 10.06 -7.99
N LEU A 316 -10.98 10.01 -8.20
CA LEU A 316 -10.10 8.95 -7.75
C LEU A 316 -10.42 7.56 -8.30
N VAL A 317 -11.12 7.45 -9.43
CA VAL A 317 -11.46 6.13 -9.99
C VAL A 317 -10.23 5.42 -10.58
N VAL A 318 -10.16 4.11 -10.45
CA VAL A 318 -9.01 3.29 -10.92
C VAL A 318 -9.02 3.02 -12.43
N ALA A 319 -10.12 3.32 -13.10
CA ALA A 319 -10.33 3.21 -14.54
C ALA A 319 -11.51 4.10 -14.95
N THR A 320 -11.65 4.40 -16.24
CA THR A 320 -12.71 5.27 -16.78
C THR A 320 -13.69 4.50 -17.65
N GLY A 321 -14.90 5.05 -17.79
CA GLY A 321 -15.95 4.50 -18.66
C GLY A 321 -16.28 3.04 -18.38
N SER A 322 -16.47 2.26 -19.45
CA SER A 322 -16.77 0.83 -19.36
C SER A 322 -15.65 -0.02 -18.78
N GLN A 323 -14.38 0.40 -18.92
CA GLN A 323 -13.25 -0.35 -18.39
C GLN A 323 -13.34 -0.51 -16.87
N LEU A 324 -13.90 0.48 -16.17
CA LEU A 324 -14.14 0.39 -14.73
C LEU A 324 -15.14 -0.71 -14.40
N CYS A 325 -16.25 -0.76 -15.14
CA CYS A 325 -17.33 -1.72 -14.94
C CYS A 325 -16.86 -3.15 -15.25
N PHE A 326 -16.11 -3.32 -16.34
CA PHE A 326 -15.61 -4.63 -16.79
C PHE A 326 -14.47 -5.21 -15.96
N ARG A 327 -14.01 -4.51 -14.90
CA ARG A 327 -13.15 -5.13 -13.89
C ARG A 327 -13.86 -6.23 -13.11
N CYS A 328 -15.18 -6.19 -13.07
CA CYS A 328 -16.02 -7.18 -12.39
C CYS A 328 -17.12 -7.75 -13.30
N HIS A 329 -17.71 -6.94 -14.17
CA HIS A 329 -18.75 -7.39 -15.09
C HIS A 329 -18.15 -8.00 -16.35
N GLN A 330 -18.79 -9.03 -16.88
CA GLN A 330 -18.38 -9.60 -18.16
C GLN A 330 -18.74 -8.65 -19.31
N ASN A 331 -17.85 -8.53 -20.29
CA ASN A 331 -18.14 -7.80 -21.51
C ASN A 331 -18.84 -8.70 -22.52
N ASP A 332 -20.17 -8.81 -22.41
CA ASP A 332 -21.00 -9.65 -23.27
C ASP A 332 -21.52 -8.90 -24.52
N LEU A 333 -21.04 -7.68 -24.76
CA LEU A 333 -21.39 -6.86 -25.92
C LEU A 333 -20.58 -7.20 -27.16
N ALA A 334 -19.32 -7.61 -26.96
CA ALA A 334 -18.41 -7.90 -28.06
C ALA A 334 -18.95 -9.06 -28.92
N GLY A 335 -19.14 -8.81 -30.21
CA GLY A 335 -19.65 -9.81 -31.16
C GLY A 335 -21.17 -9.87 -31.29
N ARG A 336 -21.93 -9.14 -30.46
CA ARG A 336 -23.40 -9.02 -30.63
C ARG A 336 -23.71 -8.30 -31.95
N HIS A 337 -24.70 -8.81 -32.69
CA HIS A 337 -25.12 -8.27 -33.99
C HIS A 337 -25.67 -6.84 -33.86
N SER A 338 -26.46 -6.57 -32.82
CA SER A 338 -27.05 -5.28 -32.54
C SER A 338 -26.63 -4.84 -31.15
N GLN A 339 -25.83 -3.78 -31.06
CA GLN A 339 -25.38 -3.23 -29.78
C GLN A 339 -26.05 -1.89 -29.54
N HIS A 340 -26.54 -1.66 -28.33
CA HIS A 340 -27.16 -0.40 -27.97
C HIS A 340 -26.08 0.67 -27.86
N LYS A 341 -26.25 1.80 -28.55
CA LYS A 341 -25.18 2.79 -28.75
C LYS A 341 -24.54 3.28 -27.43
N PRO A 342 -25.29 3.65 -26.37
CA PRO A 342 -24.70 4.00 -25.07
C PRO A 342 -23.88 2.85 -24.46
N ALA A 343 -24.36 1.60 -24.57
CA ALA A 343 -23.65 0.45 -24.02
C ALA A 343 -22.37 0.15 -24.83
N ALA A 344 -22.45 0.19 -26.16
CA ALA A 344 -21.31 0.01 -27.06
C ALA A 344 -20.23 1.10 -26.88
N GLY A 345 -20.65 2.34 -26.61
CA GLY A 345 -19.77 3.47 -26.29
C GLY A 345 -19.15 3.38 -24.89
N GLY A 346 -19.66 2.50 -24.03
CA GLY A 346 -19.22 2.36 -22.65
C GLY A 346 -19.78 3.42 -21.68
N ASP A 347 -20.86 4.08 -22.06
CA ASP A 347 -21.55 5.12 -21.30
C ASP A 347 -22.56 4.52 -20.32
N CYS A 348 -22.14 3.50 -19.56
CA CYS A 348 -22.99 2.72 -18.65
C CYS A 348 -23.73 3.63 -17.64
N THR A 349 -23.08 4.71 -17.23
CA THR A 349 -23.59 5.66 -16.23
C THR A 349 -24.70 6.58 -16.74
N THR A 350 -25.03 6.51 -18.03
CA THR A 350 -26.22 7.15 -18.62
C THR A 350 -27.50 6.56 -18.02
N CYS A 351 -27.51 5.24 -17.84
CA CYS A 351 -28.66 4.50 -17.33
C CYS A 351 -28.43 3.98 -15.90
N HIS A 352 -27.19 3.60 -15.54
CA HIS A 352 -26.88 3.10 -14.21
C HIS A 352 -26.28 4.17 -13.31
N ASP A 353 -26.57 4.08 -12.02
CA ASP A 353 -25.83 4.78 -10.98
C ASP A 353 -24.82 3.81 -10.34
N PRO A 354 -23.51 4.10 -10.39
CA PRO A 354 -22.49 3.22 -9.85
C PRO A 354 -22.50 3.13 -8.32
N HIS A 355 -23.19 4.05 -7.63
CA HIS A 355 -23.34 4.01 -6.18
C HIS A 355 -24.69 3.42 -5.76
N GLY A 356 -25.77 3.85 -6.40
CA GLY A 356 -27.11 3.37 -6.10
C GLY A 356 -28.21 4.28 -6.62
N SER A 357 -29.43 3.75 -6.71
CA SER A 357 -30.60 4.55 -7.06
C SER A 357 -31.87 4.04 -6.37
N ASP A 358 -32.96 4.80 -6.54
CA ASP A 358 -34.30 4.43 -6.05
C ASP A 358 -34.95 3.31 -6.87
N SER A 359 -34.33 2.87 -7.96
CA SER A 359 -34.85 1.85 -8.87
C SER A 359 -33.99 0.59 -8.85
N TYR A 360 -34.64 -0.57 -8.97
CA TYR A 360 -33.94 -1.85 -9.06
C TYR A 360 -32.90 -1.84 -10.20
N PHE A 361 -31.81 -2.61 -10.02
CA PHE A 361 -30.59 -2.57 -10.86
C PHE A 361 -29.83 -1.23 -10.86
N SER A 362 -30.06 -0.38 -9.85
CA SER A 362 -29.43 0.94 -9.70
C SER A 362 -29.66 1.83 -10.95
N LEU A 363 -30.87 1.77 -11.53
CA LEU A 363 -31.23 2.54 -12.73
C LEU A 363 -31.58 4.00 -12.42
N LYS A 364 -31.16 4.92 -13.28
CA LYS A 364 -31.42 6.37 -13.14
C LYS A 364 -32.77 6.75 -13.72
N GLY A 365 -33.64 7.38 -12.93
CA GLY A 365 -34.89 7.97 -13.44
C GLY A 365 -35.99 6.96 -13.74
N GLY A 366 -35.98 5.79 -13.11
CA GLY A 366 -37.07 4.80 -13.15
C GLY A 366 -36.74 3.50 -13.88
N THR A 367 -37.72 2.58 -13.91
CA THR A 367 -37.62 1.28 -14.55
C THR A 367 -38.46 1.20 -15.83
N GLY A 368 -38.18 0.17 -16.65
CA GLY A 368 -38.96 -0.13 -17.84
C GLY A 368 -39.03 1.03 -18.83
N SER A 369 -40.23 1.28 -19.37
CA SER A 369 -40.46 2.29 -20.40
C SER A 369 -40.06 3.70 -19.97
N LYS A 370 -40.18 4.05 -18.67
CA LYS A 370 -39.83 5.38 -18.16
C LYS A 370 -38.37 5.73 -18.41
N LEU A 371 -37.45 4.77 -18.25
CA LEU A 371 -36.03 4.98 -18.51
C LEU A 371 -35.77 5.17 -20.01
N CYS A 372 -36.27 4.25 -20.83
CA CYS A 372 -36.01 4.24 -22.27
C CYS A 372 -36.56 5.50 -22.96
N LEU A 373 -37.76 5.93 -22.56
CA LEU A 373 -38.44 7.08 -23.16
C LEU A 373 -37.78 8.43 -22.82
N ARG A 374 -36.85 8.50 -21.87
CA ARG A 374 -36.04 9.72 -21.65
C ARG A 374 -35.22 10.09 -22.89
N CYS A 375 -34.79 9.10 -23.67
CA CYS A 375 -34.04 9.32 -24.90
C CYS A 375 -34.88 8.97 -26.13
N HIS A 376 -35.66 7.88 -26.08
CA HIS A 376 -36.45 7.39 -27.20
C HIS A 376 -37.86 7.97 -27.28
N GLY A 377 -38.33 8.68 -26.25
CA GLY A 377 -39.63 9.34 -26.28
C GLY A 377 -39.66 10.52 -27.26
N PRO A 378 -40.85 11.11 -27.47
CA PRO A 378 -41.05 12.21 -28.42
C PRO A 378 -40.08 13.38 -28.19
N GLU A 379 -39.83 13.71 -26.93
CA GLU A 379 -38.96 14.83 -26.51
C GLU A 379 -37.50 14.43 -26.25
N GLY A 380 -37.15 13.14 -26.35
CA GLY A 380 -35.79 12.68 -26.06
C GLY A 380 -34.76 13.14 -27.12
N GLU A 381 -33.50 12.76 -26.97
CA GLU A 381 -32.44 13.13 -27.92
C GLU A 381 -32.15 12.04 -28.97
N SER A 382 -32.70 10.85 -28.82
CA SER A 382 -32.47 9.74 -29.76
C SER A 382 -33.09 10.03 -31.13
N SER A 383 -32.39 9.65 -32.20
CA SER A 383 -32.95 9.69 -33.56
C SER A 383 -34.07 8.65 -33.77
N LEU A 384 -34.04 7.56 -33.01
CA LEU A 384 -35.12 6.57 -33.00
C LEU A 384 -36.19 6.97 -31.98
N LYS A 385 -37.24 7.60 -32.49
CA LYS A 385 -38.42 8.01 -31.71
C LYS A 385 -39.43 6.89 -31.59
N ILE A 386 -39.90 6.67 -30.37
CA ILE A 386 -40.97 5.76 -30.01
C ILE A 386 -42.06 6.61 -29.36
N SER A 387 -43.26 6.53 -29.93
CA SER A 387 -44.48 7.08 -29.36
C SER A 387 -45.35 5.91 -28.88
N LEU A 388 -45.95 6.08 -27.70
CA LEU A 388 -46.91 5.14 -27.13
C LEU A 388 -48.30 5.80 -27.14
N ASP A 389 -48.77 6.20 -28.32
CA ASP A 389 -50.07 6.84 -28.53
C ASP A 389 -51.15 5.87 -29.03
N GLY A 390 -52.39 6.07 -28.58
CA GLY A 390 -53.51 5.19 -28.93
C GLY A 390 -53.53 3.91 -28.09
N ASN A 391 -53.66 2.76 -28.74
CA ASN A 391 -53.69 1.46 -28.05
C ASN A 391 -52.24 0.98 -27.92
N VAL A 392 -51.75 0.91 -26.69
CA VAL A 392 -50.42 0.40 -26.35
C VAL A 392 -50.50 -1.11 -26.14
N HIS A 393 -49.49 -1.85 -26.60
CA HIS A 393 -49.41 -3.27 -26.33
C HIS A 393 -49.23 -3.52 -24.82
N GLU A 394 -50.20 -4.18 -24.18
CA GLU A 394 -50.30 -4.31 -22.71
C GLU A 394 -49.00 -4.80 -22.03
N ILE A 395 -48.20 -5.62 -22.70
CA ILE A 395 -46.91 -6.08 -22.17
C ILE A 395 -45.93 -4.94 -21.85
N ILE A 396 -46.02 -3.81 -22.57
CA ILE A 396 -45.15 -2.65 -22.37
C ILE A 396 -45.51 -1.93 -21.07
N ASP A 397 -46.79 -1.88 -20.73
CA ASP A 397 -47.22 -1.28 -19.46
C ASP A 397 -46.86 -2.19 -18.27
N ARG A 398 -46.94 -3.51 -18.45
CA ARG A 398 -46.69 -4.49 -17.38
C ARG A 398 -45.19 -4.77 -17.16
N LEU A 399 -44.44 -5.02 -18.24
CA LEU A 399 -43.06 -5.50 -18.19
C LEU A 399 -42.05 -4.53 -18.83
N GLY A 400 -42.52 -3.45 -19.46
CA GLY A 400 -41.66 -2.46 -20.11
C GLY A 400 -41.01 -2.97 -21.40
N CYS A 401 -40.14 -2.14 -21.97
CA CYS A 401 -39.42 -2.43 -23.21
C CYS A 401 -38.54 -3.70 -23.10
N THR A 402 -38.06 -4.02 -21.89
CA THR A 402 -37.18 -5.17 -21.64
C THR A 402 -37.87 -6.53 -21.74
N ALA A 403 -39.19 -6.56 -21.92
CA ALA A 403 -39.91 -7.79 -22.27
C ALA A 403 -39.48 -8.34 -23.64
N CYS A 404 -39.10 -7.43 -24.54
CA CYS A 404 -38.77 -7.75 -25.94
C CYS A 404 -37.35 -7.35 -26.32
N HIS A 405 -36.77 -6.35 -25.65
CA HIS A 405 -35.46 -5.77 -25.99
C HIS A 405 -34.39 -6.03 -24.92
N ASP A 406 -33.18 -6.34 -25.36
CA ASP A 406 -31.98 -6.27 -24.53
C ASP A 406 -31.43 -4.82 -24.58
N PRO A 407 -31.43 -4.08 -23.47
CA PRO A 407 -31.00 -2.68 -23.45
C PRO A 407 -29.48 -2.49 -23.65
N HIS A 408 -28.69 -3.57 -23.60
CA HIS A 408 -27.26 -3.55 -23.82
C HIS A 408 -26.92 -3.99 -25.25
N GLY A 409 -27.42 -5.15 -25.68
CA GLY A 409 -27.12 -5.70 -26.99
C GLY A 409 -27.68 -7.10 -27.20
N SER A 410 -27.96 -7.44 -28.46
CA SER A 410 -28.51 -8.73 -28.84
C SER A 410 -27.91 -9.25 -30.16
N ASP A 411 -28.02 -10.56 -30.37
CA ASP A 411 -27.71 -11.22 -31.64
C ASP A 411 -28.77 -10.97 -32.72
N TYR A 412 -29.89 -10.35 -32.34
CA TYR A 412 -30.98 -10.01 -33.26
C TYR A 412 -31.06 -8.51 -33.49
N SER A 413 -31.46 -8.13 -34.70
CA SER A 413 -31.58 -6.72 -35.09
C SER A 413 -32.56 -5.98 -34.18
N ARG A 414 -32.34 -4.66 -34.02
CA ARG A 414 -33.17 -3.78 -33.16
C ARG A 414 -33.23 -4.25 -31.71
N LEU A 415 -32.15 -4.86 -31.23
CA LEU A 415 -31.96 -5.30 -29.86
C LEU A 415 -32.99 -6.33 -29.36
N LEU A 416 -33.68 -7.05 -30.25
CA LEU A 416 -34.71 -8.01 -29.83
C LEU A 416 -34.08 -9.19 -29.08
N VAL A 417 -34.72 -9.75 -28.06
CA VAL A 417 -34.17 -10.90 -27.30
C VAL A 417 -34.34 -12.25 -28.01
N ALA A 418 -35.14 -12.29 -29.08
CA ALA A 418 -35.38 -13.47 -29.92
C ALA A 418 -35.76 -13.02 -31.35
N PRO A 419 -35.72 -13.92 -32.36
CA PRO A 419 -36.29 -13.62 -33.68
C PRO A 419 -37.77 -13.24 -33.58
N VAL A 420 -38.22 -12.29 -34.39
CA VAL A 420 -39.55 -11.65 -34.30
C VAL A 420 -40.70 -12.65 -34.06
N ASN A 421 -40.89 -13.63 -34.94
CA ASN A 421 -42.02 -14.55 -34.84
C ASN A 421 -41.93 -15.45 -33.60
N ARG A 422 -40.71 -15.88 -33.23
CA ARG A 422 -40.45 -16.67 -32.01
C ARG A 422 -40.70 -15.85 -30.75
N LEU A 423 -40.38 -14.56 -30.77
CA LEU A 423 -40.64 -13.65 -29.66
C LEU A 423 -42.15 -13.51 -29.41
N CYS A 424 -42.93 -13.26 -30.47
CA CYS A 424 -44.38 -13.14 -30.38
C CYS A 424 -45.04 -14.45 -29.95
N SER A 425 -44.69 -15.57 -30.59
CA SER A 425 -45.28 -16.90 -30.30
C SER A 425 -44.91 -17.45 -28.92
N GLY A 426 -43.84 -16.93 -28.27
CA GLY A 426 -43.51 -17.27 -26.89
C GLY A 426 -44.65 -16.97 -25.90
N CYS A 427 -45.41 -15.91 -26.15
CA CYS A 427 -46.60 -15.52 -25.38
C CYS A 427 -47.90 -15.84 -26.13
N HIS A 428 -47.96 -15.57 -27.45
CA HIS A 428 -49.11 -15.85 -28.31
C HIS A 428 -49.04 -17.25 -28.91
N ARG A 429 -49.11 -18.27 -28.04
CA ARG A 429 -48.87 -19.68 -28.43
C ARG A 429 -49.87 -20.21 -29.44
N ASP A 430 -51.11 -19.72 -29.40
CA ASP A 430 -52.16 -20.13 -30.32
C ASP A 430 -51.85 -19.72 -31.77
N GLU A 431 -50.97 -18.73 -31.95
CA GLU A 431 -50.53 -18.22 -33.26
C GLU A 431 -49.21 -18.88 -33.71
N ALA A 432 -48.63 -19.78 -32.92
CA ALA A 432 -47.34 -20.41 -33.21
C ALA A 432 -47.36 -21.37 -34.42
N GLY A 433 -48.55 -21.86 -34.79
CA GLY A 433 -48.74 -22.76 -35.94
C GLY A 433 -48.65 -22.07 -37.30
N GLY A 434 -48.50 -20.74 -37.34
CA GLY A 434 -48.43 -19.96 -38.58
C GLY A 434 -49.78 -19.70 -39.25
N ASP A 435 -50.86 -20.29 -38.74
CA ASP A 435 -52.23 -20.12 -39.20
C ASP A 435 -52.86 -18.82 -38.70
N HIS A 436 -52.26 -17.69 -39.09
CA HIS A 436 -52.72 -16.36 -38.70
C HIS A 436 -53.46 -15.69 -39.87
N ILE A 437 -54.75 -15.39 -39.65
CA ILE A 437 -55.67 -14.78 -40.63
C ILE A 437 -56.01 -15.69 -41.82
N ALA A 438 -57.23 -16.25 -41.83
CA ALA A 438 -57.82 -16.90 -43.01
C ALA A 438 -58.50 -15.88 -43.95
N PHE A 439 -58.37 -16.08 -45.26
CA PHE A 439 -59.10 -15.34 -46.30
C PHE A 439 -59.98 -16.29 -47.13
N GLY A 440 -61.28 -16.04 -47.15
CA GLY A 440 -62.26 -16.79 -47.94
C GLY A 440 -62.68 -18.14 -47.36
N PHE A 441 -63.68 -18.78 -47.99
CA PHE A 441 -64.24 -20.08 -47.59
C PHE A 441 -63.31 -21.28 -47.88
N GLN A 442 -62.14 -21.05 -48.48
CA GLN A 442 -61.20 -22.09 -48.93
C GLN A 442 -60.07 -22.38 -47.92
N GLY A 443 -60.10 -21.78 -46.72
CA GLY A 443 -59.28 -22.21 -45.58
C GLY A 443 -57.78 -21.93 -45.66
N LYS A 444 -57.27 -21.19 -46.66
CA LYS A 444 -55.85 -20.82 -46.73
C LYS A 444 -55.55 -19.62 -45.83
N THR A 445 -54.59 -19.78 -44.93
CA THR A 445 -54.08 -18.77 -43.99
C THR A 445 -53.00 -17.89 -44.63
N HIS A 446 -52.88 -16.65 -44.18
CA HIS A 446 -51.85 -15.75 -44.69
C HIS A 446 -50.49 -16.14 -44.10
N PRO A 447 -49.43 -16.25 -44.91
CA PRO A 447 -48.11 -16.63 -44.39
C PRO A 447 -47.58 -15.57 -43.42
N VAL A 448 -46.94 -16.03 -42.36
CA VAL A 448 -46.23 -15.19 -41.37
C VAL A 448 -44.72 -15.35 -41.44
N GLU A 449 -44.22 -16.18 -42.36
CA GLU A 449 -42.80 -16.38 -42.66
C GLU A 449 -42.61 -16.98 -44.06
N GLY A 450 -41.38 -17.02 -44.57
CA GLY A 450 -41.01 -17.74 -45.80
C GLY A 450 -41.37 -17.04 -47.12
N VAL A 451 -42.00 -15.86 -47.06
CA VAL A 451 -42.34 -15.04 -48.23
C VAL A 451 -41.87 -13.60 -48.04
N ASN A 452 -41.52 -12.92 -49.13
CA ASN A 452 -41.13 -11.51 -49.08
C ASN A 452 -42.35 -10.59 -49.01
N VAL A 453 -42.23 -9.49 -48.28
CA VAL A 453 -43.20 -8.39 -48.28
C VAL A 453 -43.26 -7.80 -49.70
N PRO A 454 -44.43 -7.71 -50.35
CA PRO A 454 -44.55 -7.07 -51.66
C PRO A 454 -44.06 -5.63 -51.63
N GLY A 455 -43.12 -5.28 -52.52
CA GLY A 455 -42.49 -3.95 -52.54
C GLY A 455 -41.46 -3.71 -51.43
N GLY A 456 -41.18 -4.70 -50.58
CA GLY A 456 -40.07 -4.66 -49.63
C GLY A 456 -38.73 -4.98 -50.29
N ASN A 457 -37.63 -4.43 -49.77
CA ASN A 457 -36.26 -4.68 -50.23
C ASN A 457 -35.76 -6.08 -49.82
N GLY A 458 -36.49 -7.14 -50.18
CA GLY A 458 -36.20 -8.52 -49.78
C GLY A 458 -36.53 -8.85 -48.31
N GLU A 459 -37.26 -7.97 -47.62
CA GLU A 459 -37.72 -8.23 -46.25
C GLU A 459 -38.76 -9.35 -46.23
N GLN A 460 -38.56 -10.33 -45.35
CA GLN A 460 -39.51 -11.43 -45.13
C GLN A 460 -40.72 -10.94 -44.33
N ILE A 461 -41.89 -11.48 -44.65
CA ILE A 461 -43.10 -11.27 -43.86
C ILE A 461 -42.88 -11.84 -42.46
N SER A 462 -43.36 -11.11 -41.46
CA SER A 462 -43.34 -11.47 -40.04
C SER A 462 -44.57 -10.89 -39.34
N CYS A 463 -44.77 -11.23 -38.05
CA CYS A 463 -45.86 -10.65 -37.25
C CYS A 463 -45.85 -9.11 -37.28
N ILE A 464 -44.66 -8.49 -37.25
CA ILE A 464 -44.51 -7.04 -37.25
C ILE A 464 -44.66 -6.41 -38.63
N SER A 465 -44.91 -7.18 -39.70
CA SER A 465 -45.24 -6.63 -41.02
C SER A 465 -46.65 -6.07 -41.04
N CYS A 466 -47.56 -6.63 -40.23
CA CYS A 466 -48.95 -6.17 -40.10
C CYS A 466 -49.23 -5.51 -38.75
N HIS A 467 -48.56 -5.95 -37.68
CA HIS A 467 -48.75 -5.41 -36.34
C HIS A 467 -47.67 -4.40 -35.97
N ASP A 468 -48.06 -3.35 -35.25
CA ASP A 468 -47.12 -2.53 -34.50
C ASP A 468 -47.07 -3.07 -33.06
N PRO A 469 -45.94 -3.66 -32.63
CA PRO A 469 -45.84 -4.27 -31.30
C PRO A 469 -45.74 -3.23 -30.18
N HIS A 470 -45.60 -1.94 -30.49
CA HIS A 470 -45.55 -0.89 -29.47
C HIS A 470 -46.92 -0.27 -29.25
N SER A 471 -47.46 0.38 -30.29
CA SER A 471 -48.76 1.01 -30.21
C SER A 471 -49.37 1.25 -31.59
N SER A 472 -50.69 1.32 -31.65
CA SER A 472 -51.42 1.74 -32.84
C SER A 472 -52.76 2.39 -32.50
N LYS A 473 -53.24 3.22 -33.43
CA LYS A 473 -54.61 3.75 -33.41
C LYS A 473 -55.67 2.65 -33.56
N ASN A 474 -55.29 1.47 -34.05
CA ASN A 474 -56.19 0.32 -34.14
C ASN A 474 -56.14 -0.53 -32.86
N PRO A 475 -57.29 -0.92 -32.27
CA PRO A 475 -57.33 -1.77 -31.06
C PRO A 475 -56.66 -3.15 -31.22
N LYS A 476 -56.53 -3.66 -32.45
CA LYS A 476 -55.82 -4.91 -32.76
C LYS A 476 -54.34 -4.71 -33.08
N LEU A 477 -53.81 -3.52 -32.82
CA LEU A 477 -52.43 -3.14 -33.07
C LEU A 477 -51.99 -3.26 -34.53
N TRP A 478 -52.91 -3.13 -35.49
CA TRP A 478 -52.55 -3.09 -36.91
C TRP A 478 -51.79 -1.81 -37.25
N ARG A 479 -50.73 -1.90 -38.05
CA ARG A 479 -49.95 -0.74 -38.51
C ARG A 479 -50.78 0.26 -39.30
N TRP A 480 -51.76 -0.24 -40.06
CA TRP A 480 -52.56 0.57 -40.95
C TRP A 480 -54.02 0.14 -40.97
N GLY A 481 -54.90 1.10 -41.31
CA GLY A 481 -56.32 0.87 -41.47
C GLY A 481 -57.08 0.64 -40.14
N LYS A 482 -58.37 0.98 -40.15
CA LYS A 482 -59.32 0.63 -39.08
C LYS A 482 -59.98 -0.72 -39.34
N LYS A 483 -60.14 -1.09 -40.62
CA LYS A 483 -60.80 -2.34 -41.06
C LYS A 483 -59.82 -3.31 -41.70
N LYS A 484 -60.16 -4.61 -41.67
CA LYS A 484 -59.32 -5.70 -42.23
C LYS A 484 -58.96 -5.46 -43.69
N LEU A 485 -59.92 -5.07 -44.53
CA LEU A 485 -59.70 -4.79 -45.96
C LEU A 485 -58.76 -3.61 -46.19
N GLU A 486 -58.82 -2.58 -45.35
CA GLU A 486 -57.90 -1.43 -45.42
C GLU A 486 -56.46 -1.88 -45.16
N LEU A 487 -56.23 -2.71 -44.15
CA LEU A 487 -54.90 -3.30 -43.88
C LEU A 487 -54.40 -4.12 -45.09
N CYS A 488 -55.24 -4.98 -45.66
CA CYS A 488 -54.85 -5.84 -46.79
C CYS A 488 -54.53 -5.03 -48.05
N SER A 489 -55.22 -3.90 -48.26
CA SER A 489 -55.03 -3.04 -49.42
C SER A 489 -53.62 -2.44 -49.51
N HIS A 490 -52.89 -2.34 -48.39
CA HIS A 490 -51.52 -1.83 -48.36
C HIS A 490 -50.52 -2.70 -49.13
N CYS A 491 -50.74 -4.02 -49.18
CA CYS A 491 -49.89 -4.94 -49.94
C CYS A 491 -50.61 -5.55 -51.16
N HIS A 492 -51.95 -5.54 -51.15
CA HIS A 492 -52.81 -6.01 -52.25
C HIS A 492 -53.70 -4.87 -52.75
N PRO A 493 -53.21 -3.94 -53.58
CA PRO A 493 -53.97 -2.76 -54.03
C PRO A 493 -55.30 -3.10 -54.70
N SER A 494 -55.42 -4.28 -55.30
CA SER A 494 -56.66 -4.78 -55.90
C SER A 494 -57.79 -5.02 -54.89
N LEU A 495 -57.48 -5.19 -53.60
CA LEU A 495 -58.48 -5.36 -52.53
C LEU A 495 -59.05 -4.02 -52.01
N GLY A 496 -58.43 -2.90 -52.37
CA GLY A 496 -58.83 -1.55 -51.92
C GLY A 496 -59.69 -0.78 -52.93
N GLN A 497 -59.98 -1.35 -54.11
CA GLN A 497 -60.91 -0.75 -55.06
C GLN A 497 -62.33 -1.13 -54.63
N GLU A 498 -63.08 -0.16 -54.09
CA GLU A 498 -64.52 -0.31 -53.90
C GLU A 498 -65.14 -0.79 -55.22
N THR A 499 -65.87 -1.90 -55.15
CA THR A 499 -66.75 -2.38 -56.21
C THR A 499 -67.64 -1.23 -56.67
N LYS A 500 -67.35 -0.66 -57.85
CA LYS A 500 -68.34 0.10 -58.61
C LYS A 500 -69.55 -0.80 -58.83
N GLN A 501 -70.67 -0.44 -58.19
CA GLN A 501 -72.05 -0.80 -58.50
C GLN A 501 -72.32 -2.27 -58.87
N LEU A 502 -72.87 -3.03 -57.92
CA LEU A 502 -73.81 -4.10 -58.25
C LEU A 502 -75.16 -3.43 -58.61
N PRO A 503 -75.82 -3.78 -59.73
CA PRO A 503 -77.15 -3.26 -60.02
C PRO A 503 -78.16 -3.79 -59.00
N GLU A 504 -79.02 -2.90 -58.51
CA GLU A 504 -80.14 -3.26 -57.64
C GLU A 504 -81.09 -4.22 -58.37
N ALA A 505 -81.36 -5.36 -57.74
CA ALA A 505 -82.48 -6.21 -58.12
C ALA A 505 -83.78 -5.52 -57.69
N SER A 506 -84.50 -4.92 -58.63
CA SER A 506 -85.90 -4.55 -58.43
C SER A 506 -86.76 -4.90 -59.65
N GLU A 507 -87.81 -5.67 -59.35
CA GLU A 507 -89.09 -5.79 -60.06
C GLU A 507 -89.17 -6.52 -61.41
N VAL A 508 -89.38 -7.84 -61.33
CA VAL A 508 -90.30 -8.52 -62.24
C VAL A 508 -91.68 -8.51 -61.58
N LYS A 509 -92.61 -7.72 -62.14
CA LYS A 509 -94.05 -7.84 -61.90
C LYS A 509 -94.73 -8.22 -63.22
N LYS A 510 -95.55 -9.27 -63.10
CA LYS A 510 -96.45 -9.94 -64.05
C LYS A 510 -95.83 -11.00 -64.96
#